data_AF-A0AAD2H4M0-F1
#
_entry.id   AF-A0AAD2H4M0-F1
#
_cell.length_a   1.000
_cell.length_b   1.000
_cell.length_c   1.000
_cell.angle_alpha   90.00
_cell.angle_beta   90.00
_cell.angle_gamma   90.00
#
_symmetry.space_group_name_H-M   'P 1'
#
loop_
_entity.id
_entity.type
_entity.pdbx_description
1 polymer ?
#
loop_
_entity_poly.entity_id
_entity_poly.type
_entity_poly.pdbx_seq_one_letter_code
_entity_poly.pdbx_strand_id
1 'polypeptide(L)'
;MVQEVVEDAGHLCLLLPKFHCELNFIEYFWGAVKKYLRNNCDYTFNTLKTNMPLALASVSISTIRKWEQRMVCWMDAYRKGMETQQAQLEVRKFSSRSYKSH
;
A
#
# COMPACT_ATOMS: atom_id res chain seq x y z
N MET A 1 25.00 -9.28 5.57
CA MET A 1 23.62 -8.95 5.98
C MET A 1 22.77 -8.62 4.75
N VAL A 2 21.44 -8.76 4.76
CA VAL A 2 20.61 -8.46 3.57
C VAL A 2 20.78 -7.01 3.09
N GLN A 3 20.94 -6.06 4.00
CA GLN A 3 21.21 -4.66 3.67
C GLN A 3 22.52 -4.49 2.88
N GLU A 4 23.63 -5.06 3.37
CA GLU A 4 24.94 -5.00 2.68
C GLU A 4 24.85 -5.55 1.25
N VAL A 5 24.16 -6.68 1.06
CA VAL A 5 23.97 -7.27 -0.29
C VAL A 5 23.18 -6.35 -1.22
N VAL A 6 22.17 -5.65 -0.69
CA VAL A 6 21.34 -4.71 -1.46
C VAL A 6 22.15 -3.46 -1.82
N GLU A 7 22.92 -2.93 -0.88
CA GLU A 7 23.76 -1.73 -1.06
C GLU A 7 24.96 -2.01 -1.99
N ASP A 8 25.61 -3.17 -1.86
CA ASP A 8 26.70 -3.62 -2.75
C ASP A 8 26.23 -3.80 -4.20
N ALA A 9 24.95 -4.14 -4.40
CA ALA A 9 24.32 -4.20 -5.72
C ALA A 9 23.94 -2.81 -6.28
N GLY A 10 24.20 -1.72 -5.54
CA GLY A 10 23.89 -0.34 -5.95
C GLY A 10 22.44 0.08 -5.71
N HIS A 11 21.70 -0.66 -4.88
CA HIS A 11 20.32 -0.33 -4.52
C HIS A 11 20.21 0.35 -3.15
N LEU A 12 19.19 1.20 -2.99
CA LEU A 12 18.89 1.83 -1.71
C LEU A 12 18.03 0.88 -0.84
N CYS A 13 18.50 0.59 0.37
CA CYS A 13 17.73 -0.17 1.36
C CYS A 13 16.84 0.79 2.18
N LEU A 14 15.54 0.82 1.90
CA LEU A 14 14.58 1.63 2.66
C LEU A 14 14.09 0.88 3.91
N LEU A 15 14.50 1.35 5.09
CA LEU A 15 14.04 0.82 6.37
C LEU A 15 12.76 1.52 6.81
N LEU A 16 11.64 0.79 6.80
CA LEU A 16 10.35 1.31 7.23
C LEU A 16 10.13 1.14 8.74
N PRO A 17 9.49 2.12 9.40
CA PRO A 17 9.23 2.02 10.84
C PRO A 17 8.24 0.90 11.15
N LYS A 18 8.48 0.21 12.27
CA LYS A 18 7.63 -0.91 12.72
C LYS A 18 6.24 -0.40 13.13
N PHE A 19 5.21 -1.20 12.88
CA PHE A 19 3.81 -0.91 13.23
C PHE A 19 3.14 0.26 12.50
N HIS A 20 3.76 0.76 11.42
CA HIS A 20 3.22 1.84 10.59
C HIS A 20 2.92 1.33 9.17
N CYS A 21 1.87 0.51 9.02
CA CYS A 21 1.53 -0.09 7.73
C CYS A 21 1.07 0.96 6.68
N GLU A 22 0.60 2.12 7.14
CA GLU A 22 0.28 3.28 6.31
C GLU A 22 1.51 3.92 5.66
N LEU A 23 2.71 3.65 6.19
CA LEU A 23 4.00 4.05 5.64
C LEU A 23 4.60 3.01 4.69
N ASN A 24 3.84 1.96 4.34
CA ASN A 24 4.24 0.92 3.40
C ASN A 24 3.19 0.76 2.30
N PHE A 25 3.34 1.48 1.18
CA PHE A 25 2.30 1.50 0.14
C PHE A 25 2.04 0.13 -0.52
N ILE A 26 2.97 -0.83 -0.41
CA ILE A 26 2.77 -2.21 -0.91
C ILE A 26 1.62 -2.93 -0.21
N GLU A 27 1.26 -2.53 1.02
CA GLU A 27 0.11 -3.07 1.74
C GLU A 27 -1.20 -2.79 1.00
N TYR A 28 -1.32 -1.61 0.38
CA TYR A 28 -2.49 -1.28 -0.46
C TYR A 28 -2.53 -2.13 -1.73
N PHE A 29 -1.36 -2.38 -2.36
CA PHE A 29 -1.24 -3.25 -3.52
C PHE A 29 -1.71 -4.67 -3.19
N TRP A 30 -1.19 -5.26 -2.12
CA TRP A 30 -1.62 -6.60 -1.68
C TRP A 30 -3.08 -6.63 -1.24
N GLY A 31 -3.61 -5.55 -0.65
CA GLY A 31 -5.03 -5.42 -0.37
C GLY A 31 -5.90 -5.51 -1.63
N ALA A 32 -5.50 -4.83 -2.71
CA ALA A 32 -6.20 -4.89 -3.99
C ALA A 32 -6.09 -6.28 -4.64
N VAL A 33 -4.89 -6.88 -4.64
CA VAL A 33 -4.65 -8.23 -5.16
C VAL A 33 -5.50 -9.26 -4.41
N LYS A 34 -5.51 -9.23 -3.07
CA LYS A 34 -6.34 -10.13 -2.24
C LYS A 34 -7.83 -9.95 -2.53
N LYS A 35 -8.30 -8.72 -2.76
CA LYS A 35 -9.69 -8.46 -3.14
C LYS A 35 -10.03 -9.07 -4.50
N TYR A 36 -9.14 -8.93 -5.49
CA TYR A 36 -9.31 -9.57 -6.79
C TYR A 36 -9.40 -11.09 -6.65
N LEU A 37 -8.43 -11.70 -5.96
CA LEU A 37 -8.38 -13.15 -5.77
C LEU A 37 -9.62 -13.67 -5.04
N ARG A 38 -10.08 -12.97 -3.99
CA ARG A 38 -11.32 -13.33 -3.27
C ARG A 38 -12.55 -13.37 -4.18
N ASN A 39 -12.62 -12.49 -5.17
CA ASN A 39 -13.76 -12.40 -6.08
C ASN A 39 -13.68 -13.38 -7.27
N ASN A 40 -12.49 -13.92 -7.57
CA ASN A 40 -12.24 -14.69 -8.79
C ASN A 40 -11.71 -16.11 -8.52
N CYS A 41 -11.49 -16.50 -7.27
CA CYS A 41 -11.01 -17.83 -6.88
C CYS A 41 -12.03 -18.57 -6.01
N ASP A 42 -12.03 -19.89 -6.12
CA ASP A 42 -12.85 -20.84 -5.35
C ASP A 42 -12.14 -21.37 -4.09
N TYR A 43 -11.11 -20.66 -3.62
CA TYR A 43 -10.25 -21.05 -2.49
C TYR A 43 -9.44 -22.34 -2.70
N THR A 44 -9.30 -22.83 -3.94
CA THR A 44 -8.34 -23.88 -4.27
C THR A 44 -6.98 -23.30 -4.67
N PHE A 45 -5.92 -24.08 -4.46
CA PHE A 45 -4.56 -23.66 -4.85
C PHE A 45 -4.45 -23.49 -6.38
N ASN A 46 -5.13 -24.33 -7.16
CA ASN A 46 -5.05 -24.29 -8.61
C ASN A 46 -5.65 -22.99 -9.17
N THR A 47 -6.84 -22.60 -8.72
CA THR A 47 -7.44 -21.33 -9.16
C THR A 47 -6.63 -20.14 -8.66
N LEU A 48 -6.11 -20.19 -7.44
CA LEU A 48 -5.19 -19.17 -6.91
C LEU A 48 -3.97 -19.00 -7.81
N LYS A 49 -3.32 -20.11 -8.19
CA LYS A 49 -2.11 -20.11 -9.03
C LYS A 49 -2.40 -19.54 -10.41
N THR A 50 -3.53 -19.92 -11.02
CA THR A 50 -3.96 -19.42 -12.34
C THR A 50 -4.31 -17.92 -12.29
N ASN A 51 -4.97 -17.46 -11.23
CA ASN A 51 -5.43 -16.08 -11.12
C ASN A 51 -4.40 -15.11 -10.54
N MET A 52 -3.31 -15.59 -9.92
CA MET A 52 -2.29 -14.71 -9.32
C MET A 52 -1.70 -13.70 -10.33
N PRO A 53 -1.25 -14.10 -11.54
CA PRO A 53 -0.73 -13.13 -12.51
C PRO A 53 -1.78 -12.10 -12.94
N LEU A 54 -3.04 -12.51 -13.10
CA LEU A 54 -4.15 -11.63 -13.45
C LEU A 54 -4.44 -10.62 -12.33
N ALA A 55 -4.40 -11.08 -11.07
CA ALA A 55 -4.58 -10.23 -9.91
C ALA A 55 -3.47 -9.19 -9.78
N LEU A 56 -2.21 -9.57 -10.02
CA LEU A 56 -1.07 -8.65 -10.02
C LEU A 56 -1.20 -7.61 -11.15
N ALA A 57 -1.59 -8.04 -12.35
CA ALA A 57 -1.81 -7.16 -13.51
C ALA A 57 -3.06 -6.25 -13.37
N SER A 58 -3.99 -6.59 -12.49
CA SER A 58 -5.23 -5.82 -12.29
C SER A 58 -4.99 -4.44 -11.66
N VAL A 59 -3.83 -4.24 -11.01
CA VAL A 59 -3.50 -3.00 -10.33
C VAL A 59 -2.74 -2.06 -11.28
N SER A 60 -3.36 -0.96 -11.66
CA SER A 60 -2.71 0.02 -12.53
C SER A 60 -1.57 0.77 -11.82
N ILE A 61 -0.52 1.12 -12.58
CA ILE A 61 0.59 1.98 -12.10
C ILE A 61 0.06 3.32 -11.56
N SER A 62 -0.97 3.88 -12.19
CA SER A 62 -1.61 5.11 -11.73
C SER A 62 -2.22 4.99 -10.34
N THR A 63 -2.72 3.80 -9.97
CA THR A 63 -3.24 3.53 -8.62
C THR A 63 -2.09 3.40 -7.62
N ILE A 64 -1.01 2.73 -8.00
CA ILE A 64 0.20 2.59 -7.18
C ILE A 64 0.78 3.98 -6.82
N ARG A 65 0.92 4.86 -7.81
CA ARG A 65 1.38 6.25 -7.60
C ARG A 65 0.48 7.05 -6.66
N LYS A 66 -0.83 6.83 -6.69
CA LYS A 66 -1.77 7.46 -5.73
C LYS A 66 -1.55 6.97 -4.30
N TRP A 67 -1.22 5.69 -4.10
CA TRP A 67 -0.91 5.15 -2.78
C TRP A 67 0.45 5.62 -2.26
N GLU A 68 1.44 5.74 -3.13
CA GLU A 68 2.72 6.38 -2.80
C GLU A 68 2.51 7.83 -2.35
N GLN A 69 1.74 8.62 -3.10
CA GLN A 69 1.42 10.00 -2.69
C GLN A 69 0.69 10.05 -1.35
N ARG A 70 -0.22 9.10 -1.10
CA ARG A 70 -0.90 8.99 0.19
C ARG A 70 0.06 8.70 1.34
N MET A 71 1.05 7.83 1.11
CA MET A 71 2.12 7.53 2.07
C MET A 71 2.93 8.80 2.38
N VAL A 72 3.24 9.62 1.38
CA VAL A 72 3.90 10.93 1.58
C VAL A 72 3.07 11.84 2.48
N CYS A 73 1.75 11.93 2.28
CA CYS A 73 0.90 12.72 3.17
C CYS A 73 0.91 12.20 4.62
N TRP A 74 0.98 10.89 4.83
CA TRP A 74 1.15 10.29 6.16
C TRP A 74 2.50 10.67 6.78
N MET A 75 3.59 10.59 6.02
CA MET A 75 4.92 11.01 6.48
C MET A 75 4.92 12.48 6.91
N ASP A 76 4.29 13.35 6.14
CA ASP A 76 4.22 14.78 6.46
C ASP A 76 3.37 15.06 7.70
N ALA A 77 2.29 14.31 7.92
CA ALA A 77 1.49 14.40 9.15
C ALA A 77 2.31 13.98 10.38
N TYR A 78 3.03 12.86 10.28
CA TYR A 78 3.88 12.39 11.39
C TYR A 78 5.07 13.32 11.66
N ARG A 79 5.68 13.90 10.63
CA ARG A 79 6.74 14.92 10.79
C ARG A 79 6.25 16.16 11.54
N LYS A 80 4.96 16.47 11.48
CA LYS A 80 4.32 17.55 12.25
C LYS A 80 3.98 17.14 13.69
N GLY A 81 4.31 15.93 14.10
CA GLY A 81 4.03 15.41 15.45
C GLY A 81 2.57 14.97 15.66
N MET A 82 1.81 14.75 14.59
CA MET A 82 0.42 14.31 14.71
C MET A 82 0.34 12.86 15.17
N GLU A 83 -0.58 12.56 16.09
CA GLU A 83 -0.94 11.19 16.43
C GLU A 83 -1.69 10.50 15.27
N THR A 84 -1.69 9.17 15.23
CA THR A 84 -2.27 8.37 14.14
C THR A 84 -3.71 8.77 13.79
N GLN A 85 -4.56 9.05 14.78
CA GLN A 85 -5.95 9.44 14.53
C GLN A 85 -6.05 10.80 13.83
N GLN A 86 -5.27 11.78 14.28
CA GLN A 86 -5.23 13.12 13.69
C GLN A 86 -4.61 13.09 12.29
N ALA A 87 -3.50 12.36 12.13
CA ALA A 87 -2.87 12.14 10.84
C ALA A 87 -3.84 11.49 9.84
N GLN A 88 -4.65 10.53 10.29
CA GLN A 88 -5.67 9.91 9.45
C GLN A 88 -6.71 10.93 8.96
N LEU A 89 -7.16 11.83 9.83
CA LEU A 89 -8.11 12.89 9.46
C LEU A 89 -7.50 13.85 8.45
N GLU A 90 -6.25 14.26 8.61
CA GLU A 90 -5.54 15.11 7.65
C GLU A 90 -5.37 14.42 6.29
N VAL A 91 -4.89 13.19 6.27
CA VAL A 91 -4.69 12.42 5.04
C VAL A 91 -6.03 12.19 4.30
N ARG A 92 -7.14 12.03 5.04
CA ARG A 92 -8.48 11.92 4.44
C ARG A 92 -8.90 13.19 3.69
N LYS A 93 -8.41 14.38 4.02
CA LYS A 93 -8.75 15.62 3.30
C LYS A 93 -8.23 15.61 1.86
N PHE A 94 -7.15 14.89 1.59
CA PHE A 94 -6.59 14.70 0.25
C PHE A 94 -7.32 13.62 -0.57
N SER A 95 -8.28 12.91 0.03
CA SER A 95 -9.14 11.98 -0.68
C SER A 95 -10.28 12.72 -1.38
N SER A 96 -10.47 12.46 -2.67
CA SER A 96 -11.58 13.01 -3.45
C SER A 96 -12.96 12.46 -3.08
N ARG A 97 -13.03 11.42 -2.24
CA ARG A 97 -14.29 10.81 -1.80
C ARG A 97 -14.80 11.46 -0.51
N SER A 98 -15.73 12.40 -0.65
CA SER A 98 -16.66 12.79 0.41
C SER A 98 -17.89 11.87 0.33
N TYR A 99 -18.03 10.96 1.30
CA TYR A 99 -19.29 10.24 1.48
C TYR A 99 -20.21 11.13 2.31
N LYS A 100 -21.26 11.68 1.69
CA LYS A 100 -22.43 12.16 2.42
C LYS A 100 -23.21 10.91 2.83
N SER A 101 -23.30 10.61 4.12
CA SER A 101 -24.28 9.62 4.56
C SER A 101 -25.68 10.22 4.35
N HIS A 102 -26.60 9.41 3.83
CA HIS A 102 -28.03 9.68 3.89
C HIS A 102 -28.57 9.36 5.29
#